data_AF-A0A3D4A587-F1
#
_entry.id   AF-A0A3D4A587-F1
#
_cell.length_a   1.000
_cell.length_b   1.000
_cell.length_c   1.000
_cell.angle_alpha   90.00
_cell.angle_beta   90.00
_cell.angle_gamma   90.00
#
_symmetry.space_group_name_H-M   'P 1'
#
loop_
_entity.id
_entity.type
_entity.pdbx_description
1 polymer ?
#
loop_
_entity_poly.entity_id
_entity_poly.type
_entity_poly.pdbx_seq_one_letter_code
_entity_poly.pdbx_strand_id
1 'polypeptide(L)'
;SGKTEERAMSFVLYMLYSFPSFVAALFLQLLFAIKLGDTWFELPLMGAHDPDYESFTATERAWDSFKHMILPVTCFTYGSLAYYCRFIKANMEEVIRQDYIRTAKAKGLGPIRILIHHAFRNTLIPFVTLLGLTLPGLLSGAIILEQIFNWPGMGTLFFDSIGARDYTVLMTITLMFSVLTLLGQLIADILYAFVDPRIRYN
;
A
#
# COMPACT_ATOMS: atom_id res chain seq x y z
N SER A 1 -11.53 25.47 5.50
CA SER A 1 -11.11 25.73 4.10
C SER A 1 -11.56 24.53 3.30
N GLY A 2 -12.31 24.75 2.22
CA GLY A 2 -12.81 23.67 1.37
C GLY A 2 -12.66 24.12 -0.06
N LYS A 3 -11.40 24.23 -0.50
CA LYS A 3 -11.11 24.53 -1.90
C LYS A 3 -11.73 23.44 -2.78
N THR A 4 -12.19 23.79 -3.97
CA THR A 4 -12.76 22.84 -4.94
C THR A 4 -11.80 21.68 -5.22
N GLU A 5 -10.50 21.97 -5.26
CA GLU A 5 -9.41 20.99 -5.37
C GLU A 5 -9.41 19.97 -4.21
N GLU A 6 -9.55 20.43 -2.96
CA GLU A 6 -9.56 19.55 -1.77
C GLU A 6 -10.78 18.62 -1.77
N ARG A 7 -11.93 19.14 -2.23
CA ARG A 7 -13.17 18.36 -2.36
C ARG A 7 -13.06 17.33 -3.48
N ALA A 8 -12.51 17.71 -4.64
CA ALA A 8 -12.27 16.80 -5.75
C ALA A 8 -11.30 15.68 -5.35
N MET A 9 -10.18 16.01 -4.69
CA MET A 9 -9.23 15.02 -4.21
C MET A 9 -9.86 14.07 -3.19
N SER A 10 -10.61 14.59 -2.21
CA SER A 10 -11.32 13.73 -1.26
C SER A 10 -12.31 12.82 -1.97
N PHE A 11 -13.10 13.34 -2.90
CA PHE A 11 -14.05 12.55 -3.67
C PHE A 11 -13.38 11.41 -4.44
N VAL A 12 -12.26 11.67 -5.11
CA VAL A 12 -11.46 10.64 -5.80
C VAL A 12 -10.96 9.58 -4.81
N LEU A 13 -10.45 9.98 -3.65
CA LEU A 13 -10.00 9.03 -2.61
C LEU A 13 -11.15 8.20 -2.03
N TYR A 14 -12.37 8.76 -1.92
CA TYR A 14 -13.56 8.02 -1.53
C TYR A 14 -13.95 7.00 -2.59
N MET A 15 -13.99 7.40 -3.87
CA MET A 15 -14.27 6.49 -4.99
C MET A 15 -13.28 5.34 -5.02
N LEU A 16 -11.98 5.64 -4.96
CA LEU A 16 -10.94 4.61 -4.97
C LEU A 16 -11.10 3.66 -3.78
N TYR A 17 -11.25 4.19 -2.56
CA TYR A 17 -11.40 3.32 -1.38
C TYR A 17 -12.65 2.43 -1.41
N SER A 18 -13.74 2.91 -2.01
CA SER A 18 -14.99 2.16 -2.14
C SER A 18 -15.03 1.22 -3.35
N PHE A 19 -14.06 1.31 -4.26
CA PHE A 19 -14.02 0.48 -5.45
C PHE A 19 -13.37 -0.88 -5.13
N PRO A 20 -14.07 -2.02 -5.31
CA PRO A 20 -13.51 -3.32 -4.98
C PRO A 20 -12.30 -3.67 -5.85
N SER A 21 -11.26 -4.24 -5.24
CA SER A 21 -9.97 -4.53 -5.92
C SER A 21 -10.07 -5.54 -7.04
N PHE A 22 -10.91 -6.56 -6.91
CA PHE A 22 -11.13 -7.53 -7.99
C PHE A 22 -11.84 -6.89 -9.20
N VAL A 23 -12.78 -5.96 -8.97
CA VAL A 23 -13.46 -5.22 -10.05
C VAL A 23 -12.45 -4.31 -10.75
N ALA A 24 -11.58 -3.66 -9.97
CA ALA A 24 -10.49 -2.86 -10.51
C ALA A 24 -9.54 -3.69 -11.38
N ALA A 25 -9.16 -4.88 -10.92
CA ALA A 25 -8.31 -5.78 -11.68
C ALA A 25 -8.93 -6.15 -13.03
N LEU A 26 -10.19 -6.58 -13.04
CA LEU A 26 -10.90 -6.93 -14.28
C LEU A 26 -11.05 -5.72 -15.22
N PHE A 27 -11.35 -4.54 -14.67
CA PHE A 27 -11.46 -3.32 -15.46
C PHE A 27 -10.11 -2.90 -16.06
N LEU A 28 -9.03 -3.00 -15.28
CA LEU A 28 -7.68 -2.66 -15.73
C LEU A 28 -7.16 -3.65 -16.79
N GLN A 29 -7.42 -4.96 -16.63
CA GLN A 29 -7.15 -5.96 -17.66
C GLN A 29 -7.92 -5.65 -18.94
N LEU A 30 -9.22 -5.37 -18.85
CA LEU A 30 -10.03 -5.01 -20.01
C LEU A 30 -9.53 -3.75 -20.69
N LEU A 31 -9.10 -2.74 -19.93
CA LEU A 31 -8.62 -1.49 -20.48
C LEU A 31 -7.22 -1.65 -21.09
N PHE A 32 -6.23 -2.07 -20.32
CA PHE A 32 -4.82 -2.05 -20.74
C PHE A 32 -4.38 -3.26 -21.55
N ALA A 33 -4.92 -4.45 -21.28
CA ALA A 33 -4.52 -5.66 -22.00
C ALA A 33 -5.39 -5.90 -23.23
N ILE A 34 -6.70 -5.64 -23.15
CA ILE A 34 -7.63 -5.95 -24.25
C ILE A 34 -7.89 -4.72 -25.13
N LYS A 35 -8.42 -3.64 -24.56
CA LYS A 35 -8.86 -2.47 -25.35
C LYS A 35 -7.69 -1.65 -25.91
N LEU A 36 -6.59 -1.58 -25.16
CA LEU A 36 -5.33 -0.98 -25.59
C LEU A 36 -4.33 -2.03 -26.12
N GLY A 37 -4.78 -3.28 -26.34
CA GLY A 37 -3.96 -4.27 -27.04
C GLY A 37 -3.48 -3.72 -28.39
N ASP A 38 -2.24 -4.05 -28.75
CA ASP A 38 -1.52 -3.57 -29.95
C ASP A 38 -1.09 -2.08 -29.90
N THR A 39 -1.26 -1.39 -28.77
CA THR A 39 -0.75 -0.03 -28.58
C THR A 39 0.47 0.01 -27.66
N TRP A 40 1.20 1.13 -27.66
CA TRP A 40 2.36 1.34 -26.78
C TRP A 40 2.05 1.19 -25.27
N PHE A 41 0.78 1.32 -24.88
CA PHE A 41 0.33 1.21 -23.49
C PHE A 41 -0.21 -0.18 -23.15
N GLU A 42 -0.04 -1.17 -24.02
CA GLU A 42 -0.39 -2.55 -23.73
C GLU A 42 0.36 -3.05 -22.48
N LEU A 43 -0.41 -3.62 -21.56
CA LEU A 43 0.13 -4.27 -20.38
C LEU A 43 -0.24 -5.75 -20.39
N PRO A 44 0.61 -6.62 -19.81
CA PRO A 44 0.35 -8.05 -19.76
C PRO A 44 -0.98 -8.37 -19.09
N LEU A 45 -1.75 -9.28 -19.69
CA LEU A 45 -3.04 -9.69 -19.17
C LEU A 45 -2.90 -10.48 -17.85
N MET A 46 -1.93 -11.39 -17.80
CA MET A 46 -1.70 -12.34 -16.71
C MET A 46 -0.28 -12.91 -16.78
N GLY A 47 0.14 -13.58 -15.71
CA GLY A 47 1.43 -14.25 -15.61
C GLY A 47 2.53 -13.36 -15.02
N ALA A 48 3.62 -14.00 -14.60
CA ALA A 48 4.78 -13.29 -14.04
C ALA A 48 5.75 -12.80 -15.11
N HIS A 49 5.80 -13.50 -16.24
CA HIS A 49 6.72 -13.27 -17.35
C HIS A 49 6.09 -13.72 -18.67
N ASP A 50 6.59 -13.17 -19.78
CA ASP A 50 6.21 -13.59 -21.13
C ASP A 50 6.72 -15.01 -21.45
N PRO A 51 6.09 -15.80 -22.35
CA PRO A 51 6.55 -17.14 -22.70
C PRO A 51 7.98 -17.19 -23.24
N ASP A 52 8.45 -16.11 -23.86
CA ASP A 52 9.80 -16.00 -24.44
C ASP A 52 10.88 -15.52 -23.45
N TYR A 53 10.55 -15.40 -22.15
CA TYR A 53 11.41 -14.83 -21.11
C TYR A 53 12.81 -15.46 -21.02
N GLU A 54 12.92 -16.77 -21.26
CA GLU A 54 14.21 -17.47 -21.24
C GLU A 54 15.15 -17.03 -22.37
N SER A 55 14.60 -16.56 -23.50
CA SER A 55 15.39 -16.10 -24.65
C SER A 55 15.89 -14.65 -24.52
N PHE A 56 15.35 -13.89 -23.59
CA PHE A 56 15.61 -12.46 -23.43
C PHE A 56 16.97 -12.13 -22.80
N THR A 57 17.49 -10.96 -23.16
CA THR A 57 18.66 -10.33 -22.52
C THR A 57 18.30 -9.92 -21.09
N ALA A 58 19.30 -9.77 -20.21
CA ALA A 58 19.06 -9.37 -18.81
C ALA A 58 18.25 -8.06 -18.65
N THR A 59 18.44 -7.10 -19.55
CA THR A 59 17.68 -5.84 -19.57
C THR A 59 16.23 -6.02 -20.01
N GLU A 60 15.99 -6.88 -20.99
CA GLU A 60 14.65 -7.21 -21.49
C GLU A 60 13.86 -7.97 -20.43
N ARG A 61 14.49 -8.92 -19.73
CA ARG A 61 13.89 -9.62 -18.59
C ARG A 61 13.46 -8.68 -17.46
N ALA A 62 14.30 -7.71 -17.12
CA ALA A 62 13.97 -6.73 -16.09
C ALA A 62 12.77 -5.85 -16.49
N TRP A 63 12.73 -5.42 -17.76
CA TRP A 63 11.62 -4.63 -18.28
C TRP A 63 10.32 -5.43 -18.39
N ASP A 64 10.42 -6.69 -18.82
CA ASP A 64 9.30 -7.63 -18.88
C ASP A 64 8.68 -7.85 -17.51
N SER A 65 9.51 -8.18 -16.51
CA SER A 65 9.09 -8.35 -15.12
C SER A 65 8.41 -7.09 -14.58
N PHE A 66 8.98 -5.91 -14.86
CA PHE A 66 8.40 -4.65 -14.42
C PHE A 66 7.01 -4.44 -15.02
N LYS A 67 6.83 -4.67 -16.33
CA LYS A 67 5.52 -4.56 -17.00
C LYS A 67 4.47 -5.49 -16.40
N HIS A 68 4.83 -6.76 -16.16
CA HIS A 68 3.93 -7.74 -15.57
C HIS A 68 3.51 -7.38 -14.13
N MET A 69 4.32 -6.60 -13.41
CA MET A 69 4.00 -6.13 -12.06
C MET A 69 3.06 -4.90 -12.01
N ILE A 70 2.95 -4.10 -13.08
CA ILE A 70 2.21 -2.82 -13.03
C ILE A 70 0.74 -3.03 -12.65
N LEU A 71 0.03 -3.91 -13.36
CA LEU A 71 -1.41 -4.13 -13.10
C LEU A 71 -1.68 -4.79 -11.74
N PRO A 72 -0.98 -5.86 -11.35
CA PRO A 72 -1.13 -6.42 -10.00
C PRO A 72 -0.81 -5.37 -8.92
N VAL A 73 0.37 -4.75 -8.96
CA VAL A 73 0.81 -3.83 -7.91
C VAL A 73 -0.12 -2.64 -7.76
N THR A 74 -0.63 -2.10 -8.86
CA THR A 74 -1.64 -1.03 -8.79
C THR A 74 -2.89 -1.51 -8.06
N CYS A 75 -3.43 -2.69 -8.40
CA CYS A 75 -4.59 -3.31 -7.73
C CYS A 75 -4.34 -3.57 -6.23
N PHE A 76 -3.14 -4.00 -5.86
CA PHE A 76 -2.76 -4.26 -4.47
C PHE A 76 -2.61 -2.97 -3.64
N THR A 77 -2.20 -1.86 -4.26
CA THR A 77 -1.76 -0.67 -3.52
C THR A 77 -2.78 0.47 -3.50
N TYR A 78 -3.62 0.61 -4.53
CA TYR A 78 -4.48 1.81 -4.66
C TYR A 78 -5.44 1.99 -3.47
N GLY A 79 -6.01 0.89 -2.94
CA GLY A 79 -6.96 0.94 -1.83
C GLY A 79 -6.28 1.38 -0.53
N SER A 80 -5.13 0.79 -0.23
CA SER A 80 -4.29 1.16 0.91
C SER A 80 -3.79 2.59 0.81
N LEU A 81 -3.37 3.03 -0.39
CA LEU A 81 -2.98 4.42 -0.65
C LEU A 81 -4.13 5.38 -0.34
N ALA A 82 -5.33 5.09 -0.85
CA ALA A 82 -6.51 5.92 -0.61
C ALA A 82 -6.86 6.01 0.89
N TYR A 83 -6.77 4.89 1.60
CA TYR A 83 -6.93 4.83 3.04
C TYR A 83 -5.89 5.68 3.79
N TYR A 84 -4.59 5.52 3.49
CA TYR A 84 -3.52 6.26 4.15
C TYR A 84 -3.58 7.76 3.88
N CYS A 85 -3.84 8.18 2.65
CA CYS A 85 -4.00 9.60 2.32
C CYS A 85 -5.12 10.23 3.15
N ARG A 86 -6.24 9.53 3.32
CA ARG A 86 -7.37 10.01 4.14
C ARG A 86 -7.04 10.03 5.62
N PHE A 87 -6.36 8.99 6.11
CA PHE A 87 -5.92 8.91 7.49
C PHE A 87 -4.99 10.06 7.85
N ILE A 88 -3.96 10.30 7.03
CA ILE A 88 -3.00 11.39 7.24
C ILE A 88 -3.72 12.74 7.16
N LYS A 89 -4.64 12.93 6.21
CA LYS A 89 -5.42 14.17 6.10
C LYS A 89 -6.23 14.45 7.36
N ALA A 90 -6.96 13.46 7.88
CA ALA A 90 -7.77 13.63 9.09
C ALA A 90 -6.91 14.00 10.30
N ASN A 91 -5.80 13.28 10.52
CA ASN A 91 -4.87 13.59 11.60
C ASN A 91 -4.22 14.97 11.44
N MET A 92 -3.86 15.35 10.21
CA MET A 92 -3.28 16.67 9.92
C MET A 92 -4.27 17.81 10.24
N GLU A 93 -5.56 17.64 9.95
CA GLU A 93 -6.60 18.62 10.28
C GLU A 93 -6.73 18.83 11.80
N GLU A 94 -6.61 17.76 12.59
CA GLU A 94 -6.59 17.82 14.05
C GLU A 94 -5.33 18.52 14.57
N VAL A 95 -4.15 18.14 14.06
CA VAL A 95 -2.86 18.69 14.49
C VAL A 95 -2.74 20.19 14.18
N ILE A 96 -3.21 20.65 13.02
CA ILE A 96 -3.17 22.07 12.63
C ILE A 96 -4.01 22.95 13.57
N ARG A 97 -5.03 22.38 14.23
CA ARG A 97 -5.90 23.09 15.17
C ARG A 97 -5.28 23.26 16.56
N GLN A 98 -4.16 22.59 16.86
CA GLN A 98 -3.53 22.62 18.18
C GLN A 98 -2.84 23.97 18.47
N ASP A 99 -2.77 24.34 19.75
CA ASP A 99 -2.30 25.66 20.18
C ASP A 99 -0.81 25.90 19.86
N TYR A 100 0.03 24.87 19.87
CA TYR A 100 1.44 25.03 19.52
C TYR A 100 1.65 25.46 18.05
N ILE A 101 0.74 25.07 17.14
CA ILE A 101 0.74 25.52 15.74
C ILE A 101 0.33 26.99 15.66
N ARG A 102 -0.65 27.43 16.47
CA ARG A 102 -1.04 28.84 16.55
C ARG A 102 0.10 29.71 17.06
N THR A 103 0.81 29.24 18.08
CA THR A 103 2.02 29.90 18.61
C THR A 103 3.13 29.97 17.56
N ALA A 104 3.35 28.90 16.77
CA ALA A 104 4.32 28.91 15.68
C ALA A 104 3.95 29.93 14.59
N LYS A 105 2.67 30.06 14.24
CA LYS A 105 2.17 31.10 13.33
C LYS A 105 2.40 32.50 13.89
N ALA A 106 2.11 32.72 15.17
CA ALA A 106 2.31 34.00 15.85
C ALA A 106 3.80 34.42 15.90
N LYS A 107 4.71 33.44 15.95
CA LYS A 107 6.17 33.66 15.83
C LYS A 107 6.65 33.94 14.41
N GLY A 108 5.75 34.01 13.42
CA GLY A 108 6.08 34.33 12.03
C GLY A 108 6.72 33.18 11.24
N LEU A 109 6.58 31.92 11.68
CA LEU A 109 7.08 30.80 10.89
C LEU A 109 6.27 30.65 9.59
N GLY A 110 6.99 30.43 8.48
CA GLY A 110 6.38 30.20 7.17
C GLY A 110 5.52 28.93 7.11
N PRO A 111 4.50 28.89 6.23
CA PRO A 111 3.52 27.80 6.18
C PRO A 111 4.14 26.42 5.90
N ILE A 112 5.15 26.35 5.04
CA ILE A 112 5.86 25.10 4.71
C ILE A 112 6.63 24.57 5.92
N ARG A 113 7.29 25.46 6.68
CA ARG A 113 8.07 25.05 7.87
C ARG A 113 7.15 24.53 8.96
N ILE A 114 5.99 25.17 9.18
CA ILE A 114 4.98 24.70 10.13
C ILE A 114 4.43 23.33 9.70
N LEU A 115 4.11 23.16 8.41
CA LEU A 115 3.59 21.90 7.90
C LEU A 115 4.59 20.76 8.10
N ILE A 116 5.82 20.91 7.62
CA ILE A 116 6.83 19.83 7.61
C ILE A 116 7.37 19.55 9.02
N HIS A 117 7.77 20.58 9.77
CA HIS A 117 8.48 20.38 11.04
C HIS A 117 7.59 20.31 12.28
N HIS A 118 6.36 20.84 12.23
CA HIS A 118 5.51 20.94 13.42
C HIS A 118 4.24 20.11 13.30
N ALA A 119 3.61 20.06 12.12
CA ALA A 119 2.38 19.32 11.93
C ALA A 119 2.63 17.86 11.47
N PHE A 120 3.46 17.66 10.44
CA PHE A 120 3.68 16.35 9.83
C PHE A 120 4.37 15.36 10.77
N ARG A 121 5.42 15.77 11.48
CA ARG A 121 6.10 14.90 12.46
C ARG A 121 5.15 14.38 13.54
N ASN A 122 4.21 15.19 14.01
CA ASN A 122 3.24 14.79 15.02
C ASN A 122 2.10 13.92 14.43
N THR A 123 1.79 14.13 13.15
CA THR A 123 0.83 13.32 12.38
C THR A 123 1.35 11.92 12.06
N LEU A 124 2.68 11.75 11.96
CA LEU A 124 3.30 10.46 11.67
C LEU A 124 3.18 9.45 12.81
N ILE A 125 3.00 9.90 14.05
CA ILE A 125 2.94 9.03 15.23
C ILE A 125 1.89 7.90 15.06
N PRO A 126 0.60 8.20 14.80
CA PRO A 126 -0.41 7.15 14.61
C PRO A 126 -0.30 6.45 13.24
N PHE A 127 0.37 7.07 12.26
CA PHE A 127 0.60 6.48 10.94
C PHE A 127 1.65 5.35 10.98
N VAL A 128 2.69 5.51 11.80
CA VAL A 128 3.73 4.48 12.00
C VAL A 128 3.13 3.18 12.53
N THR A 129 2.17 3.26 13.44
CA THR A 129 1.47 2.08 13.97
C THR A 129 0.71 1.35 12.86
N LEU A 130 0.03 2.09 11.98
CA LEU A 130 -0.65 1.51 10.83
C LEU A 130 0.32 0.82 9.88
N LEU A 131 1.50 1.41 9.62
CA LEU A 131 2.53 0.77 8.79
C LEU A 131 3.01 -0.56 9.37
N GLY A 132 3.14 -0.67 10.70
CA GLY A 132 3.46 -1.93 11.38
C GLY A 132 2.55 -3.08 11.01
N LEU A 133 1.25 -2.80 10.89
CA LEU A 133 0.22 -3.77 10.56
C LEU A 133 0.17 -4.13 9.07
N THR A 134 0.88 -3.38 8.21
CA THR A 134 0.89 -3.66 6.76
C THR A 134 1.77 -4.84 6.39
N LEU A 135 2.84 -5.10 7.15
CA LEU A 135 3.82 -6.15 6.82
C LEU A 135 3.18 -7.55 6.72
N PRO A 136 2.33 -7.98 7.67
CA PRO A 136 1.60 -9.24 7.53
C PRO A 136 0.56 -9.19 6.40
N GLY A 137 -0.12 -8.06 6.24
CA GLY A 137 -1.13 -7.89 5.19
C GLY A 137 -0.56 -8.00 3.78
N LEU A 138 0.67 -7.51 3.55
CA LEU A 138 1.36 -7.63 2.27
C LEU A 138 1.71 -9.09 1.93
N LEU A 139 2.08 -9.88 2.93
CA LEU A 139 2.52 -11.27 2.76
C LEU A 139 1.38 -12.28 2.87
N SER A 140 0.27 -11.93 3.53
CA SER A 140 -0.96 -12.71 3.52
C SER A 140 -1.55 -12.87 2.11
N GLY A 141 -1.12 -12.05 1.16
CA GLY A 141 -1.56 -12.09 -0.21
C GLY A 141 -3.01 -11.64 -0.39
N ALA A 142 -3.40 -11.40 -1.63
CA ALA A 142 -4.80 -11.20 -2.00
C ALA A 142 -5.16 -12.32 -2.96
N ILE A 143 -5.61 -13.45 -2.40
CA ILE A 143 -5.88 -14.71 -3.12
C ILE A 143 -6.66 -14.46 -4.41
N ILE A 144 -7.69 -13.59 -4.35
CA ILE A 144 -8.52 -13.23 -5.49
C ILE A 144 -7.70 -12.53 -6.59
N LEU A 145 -6.84 -11.57 -6.23
CA LEU A 145 -5.99 -10.86 -7.20
C LEU A 145 -4.89 -11.77 -7.76
N GLU A 146 -4.29 -12.60 -6.92
CA GLU A 146 -3.28 -13.59 -7.34
C GLU A 146 -3.86 -14.56 -8.37
N GLN A 147 -5.11 -15.01 -8.19
CA GLN A 147 -5.82 -15.83 -9.18
C GLN A 147 -6.16 -15.05 -10.46
N ILE A 148 -6.66 -13.81 -10.36
CA ILE A 148 -7.02 -13.00 -11.53
C ILE A 148 -5.81 -12.71 -12.42
N PHE A 149 -4.66 -12.42 -11.82
CA PHE A 149 -3.42 -12.13 -12.56
C PHE A 149 -2.58 -13.36 -12.83
N ASN A 150 -2.96 -14.55 -12.35
CA ASN A 150 -2.14 -15.77 -12.39
C ASN A 150 -0.71 -15.51 -11.88
N TRP A 151 -0.62 -14.78 -10.76
CA TRP A 151 0.65 -14.42 -10.15
C TRP A 151 0.90 -15.32 -8.93
N PRO A 152 1.98 -16.12 -8.90
CA PRO A 152 2.23 -17.04 -7.80
C PRO A 152 2.50 -16.28 -6.51
N GLY A 153 1.64 -16.47 -5.52
CA GLY A 153 1.72 -15.83 -4.22
C GLY A 153 1.57 -16.79 -3.05
N MET A 154 1.81 -16.26 -1.86
CA MET A 154 1.62 -17.03 -0.62
C MET A 154 0.14 -17.25 -0.30
N GLY A 155 -0.74 -16.36 -0.78
CA GLY A 155 -2.19 -16.51 -0.63
C GLY A 155 -2.71 -17.72 -1.40
N THR A 156 -2.35 -17.84 -2.68
CA THR A 156 -2.69 -19.02 -3.49
C THR A 156 -2.09 -20.29 -2.91
N LEU A 157 -0.82 -20.27 -2.48
CA LEU A 157 -0.19 -21.43 -1.85
C LEU A 157 -0.93 -21.88 -0.58
N PHE A 158 -1.37 -20.93 0.25
CA PHE A 158 -2.17 -21.23 1.44
C PHE A 158 -3.52 -21.86 1.06
N PHE A 159 -4.22 -21.27 0.07
CA PHE A 159 -5.52 -21.77 -0.38
C PHE A 159 -5.44 -23.18 -0.98
N ASP A 160 -4.45 -23.41 -1.85
CA ASP A 160 -4.23 -24.70 -2.49
C ASP A 160 -3.89 -25.79 -1.45
N SER A 161 -3.13 -25.43 -0.42
CA SER A 161 -2.80 -26.32 0.70
C SER A 161 -4.02 -26.74 1.53
N ILE A 162 -5.05 -25.90 1.62
CA ILE A 162 -6.34 -26.29 2.25
C ILE A 162 -7.00 -27.40 1.43
N GLY A 163 -7.07 -27.23 0.10
CA GLY A 163 -7.66 -28.22 -0.80
C GLY A 163 -6.89 -29.54 -0.81
N ALA A 164 -5.56 -29.47 -0.82
CA ALA A 164 -4.66 -30.62 -0.77
C ALA A 164 -4.60 -31.29 0.62
N ARG A 165 -5.19 -30.66 1.66
CA ARG A 165 -5.07 -31.07 3.08
C ARG A 165 -3.62 -31.19 3.53
N ASP A 166 -2.75 -30.34 3.00
CA ASP A 166 -1.34 -30.28 3.42
C ASP A 166 -1.21 -29.44 4.69
N TYR A 167 -1.47 -30.09 5.83
CA TYR A 167 -1.38 -29.46 7.14
C TYR A 167 0.03 -28.94 7.47
N THR A 168 1.07 -29.55 6.89
CA THR A 168 2.46 -29.12 7.12
C THR A 168 2.72 -27.77 6.49
N VAL A 169 2.29 -27.58 5.24
CA VAL A 169 2.43 -26.29 4.55
C VAL A 169 1.55 -25.22 5.22
N LEU A 170 0.30 -25.56 5.58
CA LEU A 170 -0.59 -24.63 6.28
C LEU A 170 0.00 -24.14 7.61
N MET A 171 0.54 -25.05 8.42
CA MET A 171 1.15 -24.71 9.71
C MET A 171 2.39 -23.85 9.50
N THR A 172 3.21 -24.16 8.50
CA THR A 172 4.41 -23.37 8.15
C THR A 172 4.06 -21.94 7.76
N ILE A 173 3.08 -21.77 6.85
CA ILE A 173 2.63 -20.45 6.41
C ILE A 173 2.04 -19.65 7.59
N THR A 174 1.21 -20.30 8.42
CA THR A 174 0.59 -19.65 9.59
C THR A 174 1.63 -19.21 10.62
N LEU A 175 2.64 -20.06 10.89
CA LEU A 175 3.74 -19.71 11.79
C LEU A 175 4.53 -18.53 11.23
N MET A 176 4.83 -18.55 9.93
CA MET A 176 5.54 -17.47 9.27
C MET A 176 4.78 -16.15 9.35
N PHE A 177 3.46 -16.13 9.09
CA PHE A 177 2.61 -14.95 9.28
C PHE A 177 2.61 -14.46 10.73
N SER A 178 2.61 -15.37 11.70
CA SER A 178 2.68 -15.02 13.12
C SER A 178 4.01 -14.31 13.45
N VAL A 179 5.15 -14.86 13.00
CA VAL A 179 6.47 -14.25 13.17
C VAL A 179 6.55 -12.89 12.49
N LEU A 180 6.06 -12.77 11.25
CA LEU A 180 6.02 -11.51 10.51
C LEU A 180 5.15 -10.46 11.20
N THR A 181 4.04 -10.87 11.82
CA THR A 181 3.17 -9.99 12.62
C THR A 181 3.90 -9.46 13.83
N LEU A 182 4.59 -10.32 14.57
CA LEU A 182 5.39 -9.89 15.71
C LEU A 182 6.54 -8.96 15.29
N LEU A 183 7.22 -9.27 14.18
CA LEU A 183 8.27 -8.40 13.64
C LEU A 183 7.73 -7.05 13.17
N GLY A 184 6.59 -7.05 12.47
CA GLY A 184 5.95 -5.81 12.01
C GLY A 184 5.50 -4.92 13.16
N GLN A 185 4.92 -5.52 14.20
CA GLN A 185 4.55 -4.80 15.42
C GLN A 185 5.79 -4.25 16.14
N LEU A 186 6.84 -5.05 16.29
CA LEU A 186 8.10 -4.62 16.92
C LEU A 186 8.71 -3.42 16.17
N ILE A 187 8.73 -3.46 14.83
CA ILE A 187 9.19 -2.34 14.00
C ILE A 187 8.33 -1.10 14.26
N ALA A 188 7.02 -1.25 14.35
CA ALA A 188 6.10 -0.15 14.63
C ALA A 188 6.37 0.50 15.99
N ASP A 189 6.56 -0.32 17.02
CA ASP A 189 6.82 0.13 18.39
C ASP A 189 8.19 0.85 18.47
N ILE A 190 9.22 0.32 17.78
CA ILE A 190 10.53 0.97 17.67
C ILE A 190 10.40 2.33 16.96
N LEU A 191 9.73 2.36 15.80
CA LEU A 191 9.52 3.60 15.06
C LEU A 191 8.71 4.61 15.86
N TYR A 192 7.72 4.17 16.63
CA TYR A 192 6.97 5.03 17.56
C TYR A 192 7.92 5.67 18.58
N ALA A 193 8.83 4.89 19.18
CA ALA A 193 9.82 5.39 20.14
C ALA A 193 10.79 6.42 19.51
N PHE A 194 11.16 6.27 18.24
CA PHE A 194 11.98 7.26 17.53
C PHE A 194 11.22 8.55 17.18
N VAL A 195 9.93 8.43 16.86
CA VAL A 195 9.11 9.57 16.41
C VAL A 195 8.60 10.41 17.58
N ASP A 196 8.34 9.81 18.74
CA ASP A 196 7.88 10.52 19.94
C ASP A 196 9.05 10.97 20.86
N PRO A 197 9.45 12.27 20.84
CA PRO A 197 10.49 12.81 21.71
C PRO A 197 10.03 13.02 23.17
N ARG A 198 8.76 12.74 23.53
CA ARG A 198 8.24 12.90 24.90
C ARG A 198 8.51 11.70 25.79
N ILE A 199 8.95 10.57 25.24
CA ILE A 199 9.33 9.36 25.98
C ILE A 199 10.75 9.46 26.54
N ARG A 200 11.15 10.64 27.00
CA ARG A 200 12.26 10.76 27.95
C ARG A 200 11.70 10.38 29.32
N TYR A 201 11.83 9.09 29.64
CA TYR A 201 11.77 8.61 31.01
C TYR A 201 12.77 9.44 31.83
N ASN A 202 12.25 10.26 32.74
CA ASN A 202 12.99 10.67 33.94
C ASN A 202 12.80 9.59 35.00
#